data_AF-A0A920KKU7-F1
#
_entry.id   AF-A0A920KKU7-F1
#
_cell.length_a   1.000
_cell.length_b   1.000
_cell.length_c   1.000
_cell.angle_alpha   90.00
_cell.angle_beta   90.00
_cell.angle_gamma   90.00
#
_symmetry.space_group_name_H-M   'P 1'
#
loop_
_entity.id
_entity.type
_entity.pdbx_description
1 polymer ?
#
loop_
_entity_poly.entity_id
_entity_poly.type
_entity_poly.pdbx_seq_one_letter_code
_entity_poly.pdbx_strand_id
1 'polypeptide(L)'
;MSSFLDNCSSYLFRNKHILFLIFLLPPLLWLGIIYLGSLLVFLFHSLFYLDGFTGKIVYKISLSTITELFTSAANIDILIRTVVLAAFVSIGAALIGFPIAYYMAKFTSPKMKIFFYLAIMLPLWSSYLVRVYSWKLILAKEGIINWFFYKTTFELATRSRFINSCNWWTISINFLYWNVLSFYLYLASIYDFTYSSFVRESSKFFNKC
;
A
#
# COMPACT_ATOMS: atom_id res chain seq x y z
N MET A 1 -48.44 23.68 -0.01
CA MET A 1 -47.06 23.27 -0.37
C MET A 1 -46.14 23.26 0.86
N SER A 2 -46.21 24.25 1.76
CA SER A 2 -45.39 24.34 2.99
C SER A 2 -45.61 23.18 3.97
N SER A 3 -46.85 22.79 4.24
CA SER A 3 -47.15 21.71 5.21
C SER A 3 -46.55 20.35 4.85
N PHE A 4 -46.33 20.07 3.57
CA PHE A 4 -45.70 18.82 3.11
C PHE A 4 -44.19 18.82 3.35
N LEU A 5 -43.54 19.97 3.15
CA LEU A 5 -42.10 20.14 3.40
C LEU A 5 -41.79 20.11 4.91
N ASP A 6 -42.69 20.67 5.74
CA ASP A 6 -42.53 20.68 7.20
C ASP A 6 -42.74 19.29 7.82
N ASN A 7 -43.66 18.50 7.27
CA ASN A 7 -43.85 17.11 7.68
C ASN A 7 -42.68 16.20 7.23
N CYS A 8 -42.11 16.43 6.05
CA CYS A 8 -40.93 15.68 5.61
C CYS A 8 -39.69 16.01 6.43
N SER A 9 -39.44 17.30 6.73
CA SER A 9 -38.27 17.71 7.50
C SER A 9 -38.32 17.15 8.93
N SER A 10 -39.47 17.24 9.60
CA SER A 10 -39.67 16.69 10.94
C SER A 10 -39.52 15.16 11.00
N TYR A 11 -39.90 14.44 9.94
CA TYR A 11 -39.69 12.99 9.84
C TYR A 11 -38.22 12.62 9.59
N LEU A 12 -37.51 13.40 8.77
CA LEU A 12 -36.10 13.19 8.43
C LEU A 12 -35.17 13.42 9.64
N PHE A 13 -35.45 14.43 10.47
CA PHE A 13 -34.70 14.68 11.71
C PHE A 13 -35.07 13.74 12.86
N ARG A 14 -36.27 13.13 12.84
CA ARG A 14 -36.71 12.19 13.88
C ARG A 14 -36.00 10.84 13.81
N ASN A 15 -35.48 10.45 12.64
CA ASN A 15 -34.75 9.20 12.47
C ASN A 15 -33.31 9.45 11.99
N LYS A 16 -32.37 9.47 12.93
CA LYS A 16 -30.92 9.65 12.69
C LYS A 16 -30.35 8.68 11.65
N HIS A 17 -30.93 7.48 11.52
CA HIS A 17 -30.47 6.49 10.53
C HIS A 17 -30.84 6.87 9.08
N ILE A 18 -32.00 7.50 8.84
CA ILE A 18 -32.43 7.89 7.48
C ILE A 18 -31.57 9.05 6.98
N LEU A 19 -31.28 10.02 7.86
CA LEU A 19 -30.40 11.14 7.54
C LEU A 19 -28.98 10.65 7.24
N PHE A 20 -28.46 9.71 8.04
CA PHE A 20 -27.17 9.07 7.78
C PHE A 20 -27.17 8.30 6.45
N LEU A 21 -28.24 7.54 6.15
CA LEU A 21 -28.36 6.78 4.90
C LEU A 21 -28.39 7.70 3.69
N ILE A 22 -29.16 8.80 3.74
CA ILE A 22 -29.25 9.80 2.67
C ILE A 22 -27.90 10.46 2.38
N PHE A 23 -27.10 10.72 3.42
CA PHE A 23 -25.77 11.32 3.24
C PHE A 23 -24.73 10.33 2.72
N LEU A 24 -24.85 9.05 3.11
CA LEU A 24 -23.92 8.00 2.70
C LEU A 24 -24.27 7.37 1.34
N LEU A 25 -25.55 7.39 0.93
CA LEU A 25 -26.04 6.76 -0.29
C LEU A 25 -25.32 7.25 -1.55
N PRO A 26 -25.18 8.57 -1.81
CA PRO A 26 -24.55 9.03 -3.04
C PRO A 26 -23.07 8.63 -3.17
N PRO A 27 -22.21 8.78 -2.14
CA PRO A 27 -20.85 8.25 -2.18
C PRO A 27 -20.79 6.73 -2.34
N LEU A 28 -21.68 5.99 -1.67
CA LEU A 28 -21.68 4.53 -1.71
C LEU A 28 -22.14 4.01 -3.08
N LEU A 29 -23.16 4.63 -3.69
CA LEU A 29 -23.60 4.33 -5.05
C LEU A 29 -22.55 4.72 -6.07
N TRP A 30 -21.90 5.86 -5.92
CA TRP A 30 -20.82 6.29 -6.80
C TRP A 30 -19.68 5.27 -6.78
N LEU A 31 -19.18 4.92 -5.59
CA LEU A 31 -18.14 3.90 -5.45
C LEU A 31 -18.63 2.55 -5.97
N GLY A 32 -19.82 2.10 -5.57
CA GLY A 32 -20.37 0.82 -6.02
C GLY A 32 -20.46 0.74 -7.53
N ILE A 33 -21.19 1.65 -8.17
CA ILE A 33 -21.47 1.61 -9.60
C ILE A 33 -20.20 1.77 -10.42
N ILE A 34 -19.35 2.76 -10.10
CA ILE A 34 -18.17 3.05 -10.93
C ILE A 34 -17.07 2.04 -10.67
N TYR A 35 -16.76 1.72 -9.41
CA TYR A 35 -15.68 0.80 -9.09
C TYR A 35 -16.04 -0.64 -9.45
N LEU A 36 -17.19 -1.15 -8.98
CA LEU A 36 -17.61 -2.52 -9.32
C LEU A 36 -17.95 -2.62 -10.81
N GLY A 37 -18.56 -1.59 -11.40
CA GLY A 37 -18.82 -1.55 -12.84
C GLY A 37 -17.54 -1.62 -13.66
N SER A 38 -16.51 -0.84 -13.30
CA SER A 38 -15.21 -0.89 -13.98
C SER A 38 -14.52 -2.25 -13.84
N LEU A 39 -14.56 -2.86 -12.65
CA LEU A 39 -14.04 -4.21 -12.42
C LEU A 39 -14.77 -5.27 -13.25
N LEU A 40 -16.10 -5.19 -13.33
CA LEU A 40 -16.91 -6.12 -14.12
C LEU A 40 -16.61 -5.98 -15.61
N VAL A 41 -16.55 -4.74 -16.13
CA VAL A 41 -16.19 -4.51 -17.54
C VAL A 41 -14.80 -5.05 -17.85
N PHE A 42 -13.83 -4.84 -16.94
CA PHE A 42 -12.49 -5.40 -17.10
C PHE A 42 -12.48 -6.93 -17.09
N LEU A 43 -13.29 -7.54 -16.22
CA LEU A 43 -13.45 -9.00 -16.16
C LEU A 43 -14.06 -9.55 -17.45
N PHE A 44 -15.11 -8.91 -17.98
CA PHE A 44 -15.67 -9.28 -19.28
C PHE A 44 -14.68 -9.09 -20.42
N HIS A 45 -13.83 -8.06 -20.37
CA HIS A 45 -12.76 -7.87 -21.35
C HIS A 45 -11.74 -9.00 -21.37
N SER A 46 -11.46 -9.65 -20.23
CA SER A 46 -10.57 -10.82 -20.15
C SER A 46 -11.06 -12.02 -20.97
N LEU A 47 -12.38 -12.11 -21.23
CA LEU A 47 -13.01 -13.18 -22.02
C LEU A 47 -12.96 -12.93 -23.53
N PHE A 48 -12.50 -11.76 -23.97
CA PHE A 48 -12.32 -11.43 -25.38
C PHE A 48 -10.85 -11.61 -25.77
N TYR A 49 -10.61 -12.06 -27.00
CA TYR A 49 -9.25 -12.22 -27.51
C TYR A 49 -8.80 -10.95 -28.25
N LEU A 50 -7.51 -10.68 -28.16
CA LEU A 50 -6.84 -9.59 -28.86
C LEU A 50 -6.17 -10.16 -30.10
N ASP A 51 -6.45 -9.59 -31.28
CA ASP A 51 -5.72 -9.95 -32.49
C ASP A 51 -4.32 -9.33 -32.44
N GLY A 52 -3.28 -10.17 -32.41
CA GLY A 52 -1.88 -9.76 -32.28
C GLY A 52 -1.36 -8.89 -33.44
N PHE A 53 -2.06 -8.85 -34.59
CA PHE A 53 -1.65 -8.03 -35.73
C PHE A 53 -2.39 -6.68 -35.81
N THR A 54 -3.66 -6.61 -35.43
CA THR A 54 -4.47 -5.38 -35.53
C THR A 54 -4.67 -4.67 -34.19
N GLY A 55 -4.39 -5.33 -33.05
CA GLY A 55 -4.59 -4.78 -31.71
C GLY A 55 -6.06 -4.47 -31.38
N LYS A 56 -7.01 -4.97 -32.19
CA LYS A 56 -8.44 -4.76 -32.00
C LYS A 56 -9.02 -5.84 -31.09
N ILE A 57 -9.92 -5.42 -30.21
CA ILE A 57 -10.69 -6.32 -29.34
C ILE A 57 -11.77 -6.97 -30.20
N VAL A 58 -11.67 -8.27 -30.43
CA VAL A 58 -12.71 -9.02 -31.13
C VAL A 58 -13.68 -9.55 -30.08
N TYR A 59 -14.93 -9.08 -30.12
CA TYR A 59 -16.01 -9.46 -29.19
C TYR A 59 -16.54 -10.88 -29.46
N LYS A 60 -15.65 -11.86 -29.39
CA LYS A 60 -15.99 -13.29 -29.39
C LYS A 60 -15.54 -13.89 -28.08
N ILE A 61 -16.49 -14.51 -27.38
CA ILE A 61 -16.24 -15.19 -26.11
C ILE A 61 -15.22 -16.30 -26.37
N SER A 62 -14.03 -16.18 -25.80
CA SER A 62 -12.93 -17.12 -25.98
C SER A 62 -12.11 -17.25 -24.71
N LEU A 63 -11.74 -18.50 -24.38
CA LEU A 63 -10.85 -18.81 -23.26
C LEU A 63 -9.36 -18.73 -23.66
N SER A 64 -9.08 -18.38 -24.92
CA SER A 64 -7.72 -18.33 -25.49
C SER A 64 -6.80 -17.38 -24.73
N THR A 65 -7.28 -16.18 -24.37
CA THR A 65 -6.51 -15.18 -23.59
C THR A 65 -6.02 -15.76 -22.26
N ILE A 66 -6.88 -16.48 -21.53
CA ILE A 66 -6.51 -17.11 -20.26
C ILE A 66 -5.47 -18.20 -20.49
N THR A 67 -5.63 -19.03 -21.52
CA THR A 67 -4.66 -20.08 -21.83
C THR A 67 -3.31 -19.51 -22.29
N GLU A 68 -3.30 -18.37 -22.98
CA GLU A 68 -2.08 -17.69 -23.42
C GLU A 68 -1.29 -17.11 -22.24
N LEU A 69 -1.95 -16.66 -21.18
CA LEU A 69 -1.29 -16.25 -19.93
C LEU A 69 -0.45 -17.38 -19.32
N PHE A 70 -0.92 -18.63 -19.41
CA PHE A 70 -0.24 -19.80 -18.83
C PHE A 70 0.66 -20.55 -19.81
N THR A 71 0.63 -20.23 -21.10
CA THR A 71 1.40 -20.94 -22.14
C THR A 71 2.58 -20.10 -22.62
N SER A 72 2.43 -18.78 -22.68
CA SER A 72 3.48 -17.88 -23.18
C SER A 72 4.62 -17.72 -22.18
N ALA A 73 5.83 -18.09 -22.57
CA ALA A 73 7.02 -18.03 -21.73
C ALA A 73 7.28 -16.63 -21.12
N ALA A 74 6.99 -15.56 -21.86
CA ALA A 74 7.13 -14.19 -21.37
C ALA A 74 6.13 -13.85 -20.25
N ASN A 75 4.88 -14.33 -20.35
CA ASN A 75 3.85 -14.08 -19.33
C ASN A 75 4.20 -14.82 -18.04
N ILE A 76 4.63 -16.08 -18.14
CA ILE A 76 5.06 -16.88 -16.99
C ILE A 76 6.28 -16.26 -16.29
N ASP A 77 7.27 -15.79 -17.06
CA ASP A 77 8.46 -15.13 -16.50
C ASP A 77 8.09 -13.87 -15.70
N ILE A 78 7.17 -13.04 -16.23
CA ILE A 78 6.69 -11.85 -15.51
C ILE A 78 5.91 -12.25 -14.25
N LEU A 79 5.04 -13.26 -14.32
CA LEU A 79 4.27 -13.74 -13.17
C LEU A 79 5.20 -14.25 -12.06
N ILE A 80 6.17 -15.10 -12.39
CA ILE A 80 7.12 -15.64 -11.41
C ILE A 80 7.94 -14.50 -10.80
N ARG A 81 8.46 -13.58 -11.62
CA ARG A 81 9.24 -12.44 -11.12
C ARG A 81 8.44 -11.56 -10.17
N THR A 82 7.17 -11.27 -10.47
CA THR A 82 6.34 -10.43 -9.59
C THR A 82 5.99 -11.14 -8.28
N VAL A 83 5.66 -12.44 -8.32
CA VAL A 83 5.34 -13.22 -7.13
C VAL A 83 6.55 -13.40 -6.21
N VAL A 84 7.69 -13.81 -6.79
CA VAL A 84 8.95 -13.99 -6.05
C VAL A 84 9.37 -12.67 -5.42
N LEU A 85 9.28 -11.58 -6.17
CA LEU A 85 9.58 -10.25 -5.66
C LEU A 85 8.63 -9.84 -4.54
N ALA A 86 7.32 -10.00 -4.71
CA ALA A 86 6.33 -9.67 -3.69
C ALA A 86 6.57 -10.45 -2.39
N ALA A 87 6.91 -11.74 -2.49
CA ALA A 87 7.25 -12.58 -1.35
C ALA A 87 8.51 -12.07 -0.63
N PHE A 88 9.61 -11.85 -1.35
CA PHE A 88 10.86 -11.35 -0.76
C PHE A 88 10.69 -9.97 -0.12
N VAL A 89 9.97 -9.05 -0.78
CA VAL A 89 9.71 -7.71 -0.25
C VAL A 89 8.84 -7.79 1.01
N SER A 90 7.81 -8.64 1.03
CA SER A 90 6.92 -8.78 2.18
C SER A 90 7.65 -9.36 3.39
N ILE A 91 8.45 -10.41 3.18
CA ILE A 91 9.25 -11.04 4.24
C ILE A 91 10.33 -10.07 4.74
N GLY A 92 11.05 -9.40 3.84
CA GLY A 92 12.06 -8.41 4.20
C GLY A 92 11.48 -7.22 4.96
N ALA A 93 10.32 -6.71 4.53
CA ALA A 93 9.62 -5.63 5.21
C ALA A 93 9.11 -6.05 6.59
N ALA A 94 8.64 -7.29 6.76
CA ALA A 94 8.25 -7.82 8.06
C ALA A 94 9.44 -7.98 9.01
N LEU A 95 10.54 -8.57 8.52
CA LEU A 95 11.76 -8.82 9.30
C LEU A 95 12.44 -7.53 9.75
N ILE A 96 12.45 -6.49 8.92
CA ILE A 96 13.04 -5.19 9.26
C ILE A 96 12.03 -4.31 10.01
N GLY A 97 10.76 -4.35 9.62
CA GLY A 97 9.75 -3.47 10.18
C GLY A 97 9.35 -3.82 11.60
N PHE A 98 9.30 -5.10 11.93
CA PHE A 98 8.99 -5.58 13.28
C PHE A 98 9.98 -5.11 14.36
N PRO A 99 11.31 -5.30 14.23
CA PRO A 99 12.26 -4.85 15.26
C PRO A 99 12.28 -3.33 15.42
N ILE A 100 12.11 -2.58 14.32
CA ILE A 100 12.04 -1.11 14.38
C ILE A 100 10.79 -0.67 15.15
N ALA A 101 9.63 -1.23 14.83
CA ALA A 101 8.38 -0.92 15.52
C ALA A 101 8.42 -1.31 17.00
N TYR A 102 9.00 -2.47 17.33
CA TYR A 102 9.20 -2.92 18.71
C TYR A 102 10.11 -1.96 19.49
N TYR A 103 11.23 -1.55 18.89
CA TYR A 103 12.15 -0.60 19.51
C TYR A 103 11.47 0.75 19.79
N MET A 104 10.72 1.27 18.82
CA MET A 104 9.96 2.51 18.96
C MET A 104 8.89 2.46 20.06
N ALA A 105 8.20 1.32 20.20
CA ALA A 105 7.14 1.16 21.19
C ALA A 105 7.70 1.13 22.63
N LYS A 106 8.80 0.39 22.85
CA LYS A 106 9.28 0.05 24.19
C LYS A 106 10.33 1.00 24.76
N PHE A 107 11.27 1.50 23.96
CA PHE A 107 12.49 2.14 24.49
C PHE A 107 12.60 3.64 24.25
N THR A 108 11.61 4.23 23.58
CA THR A 108 11.76 5.59 23.03
C THR A 108 11.06 6.63 23.90
N SER A 109 11.78 7.71 24.25
CA SER A 109 11.19 8.88 24.93
C SER A 109 10.17 9.59 24.03
N PRO A 110 9.19 10.35 24.57
CA PRO A 110 8.13 10.97 23.78
C PRO A 110 8.65 11.82 22.60
N LYS A 111 9.76 12.54 22.80
CA LYS A 111 10.39 13.39 21.76
C LYS A 111 11.04 12.55 20.65
N MET A 112 11.73 11.46 21.02
CA MET A 112 12.36 10.57 20.05
C MET A 112 11.32 9.77 19.25
N LYS A 113 10.14 9.46 19.83
CA LYS A 113 9.05 8.79 19.12
C LYS A 113 8.57 9.64 17.94
N ILE A 114 8.41 10.95 18.17
CA ILE A 114 8.01 11.92 17.14
C ILE A 114 9.06 11.99 16.02
N PHE A 115 10.35 12.01 16.37
CA PHE A 115 11.43 12.03 15.38
C PHE A 115 11.40 10.79 14.47
N PHE A 116 11.32 9.59 15.04
CA PHE A 116 11.24 8.36 14.24
C PHE A 116 9.99 8.32 13.36
N TYR A 117 8.84 8.76 13.90
CA TYR A 117 7.61 8.87 13.14
C TYR A 117 7.74 9.78 11.92
N LEU A 118 8.31 10.98 12.11
CA LEU A 118 8.57 11.91 11.03
C LEU A 118 9.55 11.33 10.02
N ALA A 119 10.64 10.70 10.48
CA ALA A 119 11.63 10.09 9.59
C ALA A 119 11.02 8.98 8.69
N ILE A 120 10.06 8.22 9.21
CA ILE A 120 9.33 7.17 8.47
C ILE A 120 8.27 7.77 7.53
N MET A 121 7.59 8.84 7.93
CA MET A 121 6.52 9.49 7.15
C MET A 121 7.02 10.41 6.04
N LEU A 122 8.13 11.12 6.25
CA LEU A 122 8.73 12.03 5.25
C LEU A 122 8.91 11.39 3.86
N PRO A 123 9.51 10.20 3.73
CA PRO A 123 9.68 9.55 2.43
C PRO A 123 8.38 9.01 1.83
N LEU A 124 7.32 8.82 2.63
CA LEU A 124 5.98 8.46 2.14
C LEU A 124 5.34 9.62 1.37
N TRP A 125 5.56 10.87 1.83
CA TRP A 125 5.01 12.08 1.20
C TRP A 125 5.70 12.44 -0.12
N SER A 126 6.87 11.85 -0.40
CA SER A 126 7.58 12.05 -1.66
C SER A 126 6.93 11.29 -2.81
N SER A 127 6.73 11.95 -3.95
CA SER A 127 6.17 11.32 -5.16
C SER A 127 7.01 10.12 -5.61
N TYR A 128 6.34 9.02 -6.00
CA TYR A 128 7.00 7.79 -6.45
C TYR A 128 7.99 8.05 -7.61
N LEU A 129 7.60 8.88 -8.57
CA LEU A 129 8.44 9.23 -9.72
C LEU A 129 9.76 9.88 -9.30
N VAL A 130 9.72 10.84 -8.37
CA VAL A 130 10.93 11.52 -7.88
C VAL A 130 11.89 10.50 -7.28
N ARG A 131 11.38 9.57 -6.46
CA ARG A 131 12.22 8.51 -5.86
C ARG A 131 12.90 7.65 -6.93
N VAL A 132 12.15 7.19 -7.93
CA VAL A 132 12.69 6.36 -9.03
C VAL A 132 13.74 7.13 -9.83
N TYR A 133 13.48 8.39 -10.19
CA TYR A 133 14.43 9.21 -10.94
C TYR A 133 15.68 9.56 -10.13
N SER A 134 15.54 9.83 -8.82
CA SER A 134 16.67 10.07 -7.93
C SER A 134 17.62 8.88 -7.92
N TRP A 135 17.13 7.65 -7.72
CA TRP A 135 17.97 6.46 -7.78
C TRP A 135 18.59 6.26 -9.17
N LYS A 136 17.81 6.46 -10.23
CA LYS A 136 18.32 6.36 -11.61
C LYS A 136 19.44 7.37 -11.88
N LEU A 137 19.36 8.57 -11.31
CA LEU A 137 20.38 9.61 -11.43
C LEU A 137 21.63 9.30 -10.59
N ILE A 138 21.47 8.82 -9.37
CA ILE A 138 22.60 8.45 -8.50
C ILE A 138 23.39 7.28 -9.11
N LEU A 139 22.72 6.34 -9.81
CA LEU A 139 23.34 5.23 -10.54
C LEU A 139 23.67 5.54 -12.02
N ALA A 140 23.50 6.79 -12.46
CA ALA A 140 23.87 7.19 -13.81
C ALA A 140 25.40 7.04 -14.04
N LYS A 141 25.84 7.01 -15.30
CA LYS A 141 27.28 6.90 -15.65
C LYS A 141 28.12 7.96 -14.91
N GLU A 142 27.60 9.18 -14.79
CA GLU A 142 28.26 10.29 -14.10
C GLU A 142 27.72 10.51 -12.68
N GLY A 143 27.10 9.48 -12.09
CA GLY A 143 26.50 9.58 -10.76
C GLY A 143 27.52 9.54 -9.63
N ILE A 144 27.12 10.02 -8.44
CA ILE A 144 27.94 10.05 -7.22
C ILE A 144 28.52 8.66 -6.89
N ILE A 145 27.77 7.59 -7.16
CA ILE A 145 28.22 6.22 -6.90
C ILE A 145 29.42 5.86 -7.78
N ASN A 146 29.38 6.20 -9.08
CA ASN A 146 30.47 5.88 -10.00
C ASN A 146 31.78 6.60 -9.61
N TRP A 147 31.67 7.80 -9.05
CA TRP A 147 32.82 8.53 -8.52
C TRP A 147 33.46 7.84 -7.31
N PHE A 148 32.66 7.25 -6.42
CA PHE A 148 33.16 6.48 -5.27
C PHE A 148 33.74 5.12 -5.67
N PHE A 149 33.16 4.45 -6.68
CA PHE A 149 33.52 3.08 -7.06
C PHE A 149 34.52 2.96 -8.23
N TYR A 150 34.95 4.07 -8.84
CA TYR A 150 35.98 4.14 -9.91
C TYR A 150 37.24 3.29 -9.65
N LYS A 151 37.52 2.92 -8.40
CA LYS A 151 38.67 2.11 -8.00
C LYS A 151 38.49 0.58 -8.10
N THR A 152 37.32 0.04 -8.47
CA THR A 152 37.07 -1.42 -8.46
C THR A 152 36.61 -1.91 -9.82
N THR A 153 37.45 -2.69 -10.52
CA THR A 153 37.32 -3.15 -11.93
C THR A 153 36.15 -4.12 -12.22
N PHE A 154 35.09 -4.18 -11.40
CA PHE A 154 34.04 -5.19 -11.47
C PHE A 154 32.65 -4.60 -11.83
N GLU A 155 32.53 -3.77 -12.87
CA GLU A 155 31.39 -2.83 -12.94
C GLU A 155 30.44 -2.87 -14.15
N LEU A 156 30.66 -3.66 -15.22
CA LEU A 156 29.81 -3.53 -16.41
C LEU A 156 28.66 -4.56 -16.50
N ALA A 157 28.87 -5.82 -16.07
CA ALA A 157 27.84 -6.86 -16.13
C ALA A 157 26.82 -6.78 -14.97
N THR A 158 27.27 -6.35 -13.79
CA THR A 158 26.42 -6.18 -12.61
C THR A 158 25.49 -4.97 -12.75
N ARG A 159 25.88 -3.96 -13.54
CA ARG A 159 25.20 -2.67 -13.68
C ARG A 159 23.80 -2.74 -14.30
N SER A 160 23.64 -3.47 -15.41
CA SER A 160 22.32 -3.58 -16.07
C SER A 160 21.33 -4.37 -15.20
N ARG A 161 21.82 -5.39 -14.47
CA ARG A 161 21.02 -6.10 -13.46
C ARG A 161 20.66 -5.19 -12.29
N PHE A 162 21.59 -4.37 -11.79
CA PHE A 162 21.35 -3.49 -10.65
C PHE A 162 20.36 -2.36 -10.96
N ILE A 163 20.42 -1.75 -12.15
CA ILE A 163 19.46 -0.71 -12.58
C ILE A 163 18.05 -1.28 -12.68
N ASN A 164 17.89 -2.50 -13.19
CA ASN A 164 16.58 -3.18 -13.20
C ASN A 164 16.11 -3.56 -11.78
N SER A 165 17.04 -3.88 -10.88
CA SER A 165 16.75 -4.09 -9.46
C SER A 165 16.48 -2.79 -8.68
N CYS A 166 16.82 -1.60 -9.17
CA CYS A 166 16.58 -0.34 -8.46
C CYS A 166 15.08 -0.02 -8.28
N ASN A 167 14.24 -0.43 -9.23
CA ASN A 167 12.78 -0.35 -9.04
C ASN A 167 12.32 -1.22 -7.86
N TRP A 168 13.07 -2.25 -7.48
CA TRP A 168 12.74 -3.10 -6.33
C TRP A 168 13.02 -2.39 -5.01
N TRP A 169 14.11 -1.61 -4.94
CA TRP A 169 14.46 -0.84 -3.74
C TRP A 169 13.40 0.23 -3.43
N THR A 170 12.88 0.93 -4.44
CA THR A 170 11.83 1.95 -4.23
C THR A 170 10.51 1.35 -3.77
N ILE A 171 10.11 0.19 -4.33
CA ILE A 171 8.91 -0.54 -3.92
C ILE A 171 9.07 -1.07 -2.49
N SER A 172 10.23 -1.67 -2.18
CA SER A 172 10.53 -2.23 -0.85
C SER A 172 10.47 -1.18 0.24
N ILE A 173 11.02 0.00 -0.03
CA ILE A 173 11.02 1.14 0.87
C ILE A 173 9.58 1.60 1.17
N ASN A 174 8.72 1.71 0.15
CA ASN A 174 7.33 2.12 0.35
C ASN A 174 6.53 1.08 1.16
N PHE A 175 6.75 -0.19 0.87
CA PHE A 175 6.09 -1.29 1.57
C PHE A 175 6.56 -1.38 3.04
N LEU A 176 7.84 -1.14 3.29
CA LEU A 176 8.42 -1.08 4.63
C LEU A 176 7.78 0.01 5.48
N TYR A 177 7.56 1.22 4.94
CA TYR A 177 6.94 2.32 5.72
C TYR A 177 5.52 1.99 6.17
N TRP A 178 4.70 1.44 5.27
CA TRP A 178 3.34 1.02 5.62
C TRP A 178 3.34 -0.12 6.66
N ASN A 179 4.21 -1.12 6.50
CA ASN A 179 4.32 -2.22 7.46
C ASN A 179 4.81 -1.73 8.84
N VAL A 180 5.83 -0.89 8.89
CA VAL A 180 6.33 -0.31 10.15
C VAL A 180 5.22 0.49 10.86
N LEU A 181 4.47 1.30 10.12
CA LEU A 181 3.36 2.07 10.68
C LEU A 181 2.26 1.15 11.24
N SER A 182 1.84 0.15 10.45
CA SER A 182 0.82 -0.81 10.87
C SER A 182 1.25 -1.60 12.11
N PHE A 183 2.49 -2.10 12.13
CA PHE A 183 3.04 -2.81 13.29
C PHE A 183 3.19 -1.90 14.50
N TYR A 184 3.61 -0.65 14.33
CA TYR A 184 3.67 0.31 15.42
C TYR A 184 2.28 0.57 15.99
N LEU A 185 1.27 0.85 15.16
CA LEU A 185 -0.10 1.12 15.62
C LEU A 185 -0.67 -0.09 16.38
N TYR A 186 -0.38 -1.30 15.88
CA TYR A 186 -0.77 -2.55 16.54
C TYR A 186 -0.09 -2.70 17.91
N LEU A 187 1.23 -2.54 17.98
CA LEU A 187 1.97 -2.64 19.24
C LEU A 187 1.56 -1.54 20.22
N ALA A 188 1.40 -0.30 19.75
CA ALA A 188 0.96 0.83 20.57
C ALA A 188 -0.43 0.57 21.16
N SER A 189 -1.37 0.01 20.37
CA SER A 189 -2.70 -0.38 20.85
C SER A 189 -2.62 -1.45 21.95
N ILE A 190 -1.75 -2.47 21.79
CA ILE A 190 -1.54 -3.51 22.80
C ILE A 190 -0.95 -2.93 24.10
N TYR A 191 0.07 -2.08 24.00
CA TYR A 191 0.70 -1.49 25.18
C TYR A 191 -0.24 -0.54 25.92
N ASP A 192 -1.02 0.27 25.21
CA ASP A 192 -1.98 1.20 25.82
C ASP A 192 -3.15 0.46 26.51
N PHE A 193 -3.62 -0.63 25.88
CA PHE A 193 -4.60 -1.52 26.50
C PHE A 193 -4.04 -2.22 27.76
N THR A 194 -2.80 -2.70 27.72
CA THR A 194 -2.14 -3.36 28.85
C THR A 194 -1.84 -2.39 29.99
N TYR A 195 -1.41 -1.16 29.69
CA TYR A 195 -1.15 -0.14 30.70
C TYR A 195 -2.43 0.35 31.38
N SER A 196 -3.48 0.62 30.60
CA SER A 196 -4.77 1.08 31.15
C SER A 196 -5.47 0.02 31.99
N SER A 197 -5.37 -1.27 31.64
CA SER A 197 -5.87 -2.37 32.47
C SER A 197 -5.07 -2.51 33.77
N PHE A 198 -3.73 -2.46 33.71
CA PHE A 198 -2.88 -2.50 34.90
C PHE A 198 -3.14 -1.32 35.87
N VAL A 199 -3.24 -0.09 35.36
CA VAL A 199 -3.57 1.09 36.18
C VAL A 199 -4.95 0.95 36.83
N ARG A 200 -5.94 0.44 36.08
CA ARG A 200 -7.31 0.25 36.56
C ARG A 200 -7.41 -0.88 37.61
N GLU A 201 -6.57 -1.90 37.53
CA GLU A 201 -6.41 -2.95 38.55
C GLU A 201 -5.76 -2.37 39.83
N SER A 202 -4.69 -1.59 39.67
CA SER A 202 -3.97 -1.00 40.80
C SER A 202 -4.81 0.01 41.58
N SER A 203 -5.64 0.81 40.90
CA SER A 203 -6.52 1.79 41.55
C SER A 203 -7.67 1.12 42.30
N LYS A 204 -8.17 -0.02 41.80
CA LYS A 204 -9.12 -0.86 42.54
C LYS A 204 -8.52 -1.45 43.80
N PHE A 205 -7.25 -1.84 43.77
CA PHE A 205 -6.54 -2.34 44.96
C PHE A 205 -6.33 -1.21 45.98
N PHE A 206 -5.90 -0.03 45.53
CA PHE A 206 -5.69 1.12 46.41
C PHE A 206 -6.99 1.66 47.04
N ASN A 207 -8.13 1.64 46.34
CA ASN A 207 -9.43 2.05 46.89
C ASN A 207 -10.06 1.02 47.84
N LYS A 208 -9.44 -0.16 48.01
CA LYS A 208 -9.93 -1.23 48.90
C LYS A 208 -9.19 -1.29 50.23
N CYS A 209 -8.12 -0.52 50.39
CA CYS A 209 -7.41 -0.27 51.64
C CYS A 209 -7.89 1.04 52.26
#